data_AF-A0A926GK88-F1
#
_entry.id   AF-A0A926GK88-F1
#
_cell.length_a   1.000
_cell.length_b   1.000
_cell.length_c   1.000
_cell.angle_alpha   90.00
_cell.angle_beta   90.00
_cell.angle_gamma   90.00
#
_symmetry.space_group_name_H-M   'P 1'
#
loop_
_entity.id
_entity.type
_entity.pdbx_description
1 polymer ?
#
loop_
_entity_poly.entity_id
_entity_poly.type
_entity_poly.pdbx_seq_one_letter_code
_entity_poly.pdbx_strand_id
1 'polypeptide(L)'
;MKLLIWLAVSFWAMMPYVVWAQDPNPMAQIQASYIEGNVPVAKDFEAFLSRDLRTYFKARLKKPVEVKYEPLRNGATQSGVSYPKYYLWVTVFVNKKMMTQGAVRVAAVDKKRFDITDFLSVSELRKSPEAIDSTFPIPVGVKIRERLQRSGTTKQK
;
A
#
# COMPACT_ATOMS: atom_id res chain seq x y z
N MET A 1 -25.04 47.66 -56.59
CA MET A 1 -24.29 48.57 -55.69
C MET A 1 -25.01 48.59 -54.35
N LYS A 2 -24.30 48.26 -53.24
CA LYS A 2 -24.76 48.10 -51.83
C LYS A 2 -25.60 46.83 -51.55
N LEU A 3 -25.46 46.06 -50.47
CA LEU A 3 -24.44 45.90 -49.41
C LEU A 3 -24.79 44.58 -48.67
N LEU A 4 -23.76 43.80 -48.29
CA LEU A 4 -23.79 42.64 -47.38
C LEU A 4 -24.35 43.01 -45.99
N ILE A 5 -25.14 42.11 -45.35
CA ILE A 5 -25.07 41.90 -43.89
C ILE A 5 -25.29 40.40 -43.59
N TRP A 6 -24.27 39.81 -42.96
CA TRP A 6 -24.24 38.48 -42.36
C TRP A 6 -24.95 38.48 -40.99
N LEU A 7 -25.74 37.47 -40.68
CA LEU A 7 -26.17 37.15 -39.31
C LEU A 7 -25.36 35.97 -38.79
N ALA A 8 -24.28 36.27 -38.06
CA ALA A 8 -23.59 35.33 -37.20
C ALA A 8 -24.32 35.32 -35.84
N VAL A 9 -24.96 34.20 -35.49
CA VAL A 9 -25.55 34.01 -34.16
C VAL A 9 -24.45 33.53 -33.23
N SER A 10 -24.04 34.43 -32.33
CA SER A 10 -23.06 34.22 -31.28
C SER A 10 -23.56 33.18 -30.28
N PHE A 11 -22.92 32.00 -30.25
CA PHE A 11 -23.09 31.02 -29.17
C PHE A 11 -22.11 31.38 -28.05
N TRP A 12 -22.58 32.11 -27.04
CA TRP A 12 -21.77 32.42 -25.86
C TRP A 12 -21.88 31.28 -24.85
N ALA A 13 -20.74 30.67 -24.56
CA ALA A 13 -20.60 29.57 -23.63
C ALA A 13 -20.83 30.03 -22.18
N MET A 14 -21.86 29.50 -21.52
CA MET A 14 -21.88 29.43 -20.06
C MET A 14 -21.19 28.12 -19.65
N MET A 15 -19.89 28.18 -19.34
CA MET A 15 -19.26 27.14 -18.52
C MET A 15 -19.17 27.65 -17.08
N PRO A 16 -19.74 26.95 -16.09
CA PRO A 16 -19.49 27.29 -14.70
C PRO A 16 -18.02 27.01 -14.38
N TYR A 17 -17.33 28.05 -13.91
CA TYR A 17 -16.02 27.91 -13.27
C TYR A 17 -16.17 26.97 -12.07
N VAL A 18 -15.69 25.74 -12.21
CA VAL A 18 -15.47 24.85 -11.06
C VAL A 18 -14.24 25.39 -10.34
N VAL A 19 -14.47 26.10 -9.23
CA VAL A 19 -13.42 26.46 -8.28
C VAL A 19 -13.03 25.17 -7.54
N TRP A 20 -11.86 24.61 -7.88
CA TRP A 20 -11.25 23.55 -7.09
C TRP A 20 -10.82 24.15 -5.74
N ALA A 21 -11.62 23.94 -4.69
CA ALA A 21 -11.22 24.28 -3.34
C ALA A 21 -10.00 23.42 -2.96
N GLN A 22 -8.83 24.04 -2.83
CA GLN A 22 -7.68 23.38 -2.22
C GLN A 22 -7.95 23.21 -0.73
N ASP A 23 -7.74 21.99 -0.21
CA ASP A 23 -7.90 21.68 1.20
C ASP A 23 -6.99 22.61 2.04
N PRO A 24 -7.55 23.46 2.93
CA PRO A 24 -6.80 24.52 3.61
C PRO A 24 -5.92 24.02 4.77
N ASN A 25 -5.77 22.70 4.95
CA ASN A 25 -4.97 22.12 6.03
C ASN A 25 -3.51 21.92 5.58
N PRO A 26 -2.54 22.73 6.06
CA PRO A 26 -1.14 22.62 5.65
C PRO A 26 -0.52 21.25 5.98
N MET A 27 -0.99 20.60 7.05
CA MET A 27 -0.52 19.26 7.43
C MET A 27 -0.99 18.19 6.44
N ALA A 28 -2.19 18.34 5.88
CA ALA A 28 -2.70 17.43 4.86
C ALA A 28 -1.92 17.58 3.55
N GLN A 29 -1.57 18.82 3.17
CA GLN A 29 -0.76 19.10 1.99
C GLN A 29 0.67 18.54 2.12
N ILE A 30 1.29 18.65 3.30
CA ILE A 30 2.59 18.05 3.58
C ILE A 30 2.51 16.52 3.53
N GLN A 31 1.47 15.90 4.09
CA GLN A 31 1.32 14.44 4.01
C GLN A 31 1.13 13.96 2.56
N ALA A 32 0.34 14.69 1.77
CA ALA A 32 0.14 14.38 0.35
C ALA A 32 1.46 14.44 -0.43
N SER A 33 2.28 15.47 -0.22
CA SER A 33 3.56 15.61 -0.92
C SER A 33 4.58 14.53 -0.53
N TYR A 34 4.58 14.05 0.71
CA TYR A 34 5.43 12.94 1.14
C TYR A 34 4.99 11.61 0.54
N ILE A 35 3.68 11.36 0.46
CA ILE A 35 3.14 10.18 -0.24
C ILE A 35 3.49 10.25 -1.72
N GLU A 36 3.20 11.38 -2.36
CA GLU A 36 3.49 11.59 -3.77
C GLU A 36 4.98 11.49 -4.06
N GLY A 37 5.86 11.96 -3.17
CA GLY A 37 7.31 11.93 -3.32
C GLY A 37 7.94 10.56 -3.17
N ASN A 38 7.29 9.62 -2.48
CA ASN A 38 7.89 8.34 -2.07
C ASN A 38 7.20 7.10 -2.63
N VAL A 39 5.91 7.17 -2.89
CA VAL A 39 5.16 6.03 -3.43
C VAL A 39 5.42 5.92 -4.94
N PRO A 40 5.86 4.75 -5.44
CA PRO A 40 5.99 4.53 -6.88
C PRO A 40 4.66 4.77 -7.60
N VAL A 41 4.73 5.23 -8.85
CA VAL A 41 3.52 5.34 -9.68
C VAL A 41 2.87 3.97 -9.87
N ALA A 42 1.55 3.94 -10.07
CA ALA A 42 0.75 2.70 -10.07
C ALA A 42 1.32 1.58 -10.97
N LYS A 43 1.88 1.94 -12.13
CA LYS A 43 2.50 0.98 -13.07
C LYS A 43 3.73 0.25 -12.49
N ASP A 44 4.47 0.89 -11.59
CA ASP A 44 5.74 0.39 -11.05
C ASP A 44 5.57 -0.20 -9.63
N PHE A 45 4.46 0.14 -8.96
CA PHE A 45 4.17 -0.25 -7.57
C PHE A 45 4.28 -1.75 -7.35
N GLU A 46 3.52 -2.54 -8.12
CA GLU A 46 3.50 -4.01 -8.02
C GLU A 46 4.89 -4.60 -8.30
N ALA A 47 5.55 -4.12 -9.35
CA ALA A 47 6.85 -4.63 -9.76
C ALA A 47 7.91 -4.41 -8.67
N PHE A 48 7.95 -3.21 -8.07
CA PHE A 48 8.90 -2.89 -7.00
C PHE A 48 8.57 -3.62 -5.71
N LEU A 49 7.30 -3.67 -5.31
CA LEU A 49 6.90 -4.37 -4.09
C LEU A 49 7.19 -5.86 -4.18
N SER A 50 6.84 -6.50 -5.31
CA SER A 50 7.13 -7.91 -5.55
C SER A 50 8.64 -8.19 -5.58
N ARG A 51 9.45 -7.32 -6.21
CA ARG A 51 10.92 -7.43 -6.22
C ARG A 51 11.49 -7.40 -4.81
N ASP A 52 11.07 -6.44 -4.00
CA ASP A 52 11.68 -6.17 -2.70
C ASP A 52 11.26 -7.21 -1.65
N LEU A 53 9.98 -7.65 -1.66
CA LEU A 53 9.54 -8.79 -0.85
C LEU A 53 10.31 -10.06 -1.18
N ARG A 54 10.48 -10.39 -2.47
CA ARG A 54 11.27 -11.56 -2.89
C ARG A 54 12.72 -11.44 -2.44
N THR A 55 13.31 -10.25 -2.56
CA THR A 55 14.69 -9.99 -2.13
C THR A 55 14.86 -10.24 -0.63
N TYR A 56 13.98 -9.68 0.19
CA TYR A 56 13.98 -9.87 1.64
C TYR A 56 13.84 -11.35 2.03
N PHE A 57 12.83 -12.05 1.50
CA PHE A 57 12.57 -13.45 1.88
C PHE A 57 13.60 -14.43 1.29
N LYS A 58 14.17 -14.14 0.11
CA LYS A 58 15.28 -14.92 -0.45
C LYS A 58 16.50 -14.86 0.47
N ALA A 59 16.86 -13.66 0.95
CA ALA A 59 17.98 -13.48 1.88
C ALA A 59 17.73 -14.21 3.21
N ARG A 60 16.52 -14.07 3.77
CA ARG A 60 16.14 -14.70 5.05
C ARG A 60 16.10 -16.23 4.98
N LEU A 61 15.58 -16.81 3.89
CA LEU A 61 15.44 -18.26 3.73
C LEU A 61 16.62 -18.92 3.01
N LYS A 62 17.56 -18.13 2.47
CA LYS A 62 18.71 -18.58 1.66
C LYS A 62 18.31 -19.48 0.48
N LYS A 63 17.13 -19.23 -0.11
CA LYS A 63 16.56 -20.02 -1.22
C LYS A 63 15.77 -19.11 -2.17
N PRO A 64 15.63 -19.45 -3.45
CA PRO A 64 14.66 -18.79 -4.33
C PRO A 64 13.25 -18.91 -3.76
N VAL A 65 12.50 -17.81 -3.77
CA VAL A 65 11.15 -17.74 -3.19
C VAL A 65 10.14 -17.20 -4.19
N GLU A 66 8.92 -17.71 -4.08
CA GLU A 66 7.72 -17.03 -4.57
C GLU A 66 7.04 -16.38 -3.37
N VAL A 67 6.62 -15.13 -3.51
CA VAL A 67 5.90 -14.40 -2.47
C VAL A 67 4.56 -13.95 -3.04
N LYS A 68 3.47 -14.37 -2.38
CA LYS A 68 2.13 -13.83 -2.59
C LYS A 68 1.82 -12.89 -1.44
N TYR A 69 1.07 -11.82 -1.71
CA TYR A 69 0.72 -10.87 -0.68
C TYR A 69 -0.69 -10.33 -0.86
N GLU A 70 -1.27 -9.86 0.23
CA GLU A 70 -2.56 -9.20 0.27
C GLU A 70 -2.50 -7.98 1.19
N PRO A 71 -3.08 -6.83 0.80
CA PRO A 71 -3.09 -5.65 1.64
C PRO A 71 -3.97 -5.83 2.88
N LEU A 72 -3.41 -5.52 4.05
CA LEU A 72 -4.15 -5.47 5.32
C LEU A 72 -4.85 -4.11 5.51
N ARG A 73 -4.57 -3.12 4.67
CA ARG A 73 -5.21 -1.80 4.71
C ARG A 73 -5.25 -1.18 3.32
N ASN A 74 -6.24 -0.32 3.09
CA ASN A 74 -6.36 0.44 1.86
C ASN A 74 -5.34 1.59 1.86
N GLY A 75 -4.40 1.53 0.93
CA GLY A 75 -3.42 2.60 0.72
C GLY A 75 -2.33 2.71 1.79
N ALA A 76 -1.44 3.67 1.57
CA ALA A 76 -0.38 3.98 2.52
C ALA A 76 -0.94 4.64 3.78
N THR A 77 -0.30 4.39 4.92
CA THR A 77 -0.48 5.21 6.12
C THR A 77 0.78 6.02 6.37
N GLN A 78 0.60 7.27 6.74
CA GLN A 78 1.70 8.13 7.17
C GLN A 78 1.33 8.83 8.46
N SER A 79 2.25 8.80 9.42
CA SER A 79 2.22 9.64 10.61
C SER A 79 3.41 10.60 10.54
N GLY A 80 3.14 11.90 10.63
CA GLY A 80 4.15 12.95 10.55
C GLY A 80 4.98 12.92 9.27
N VAL A 81 6.30 13.11 9.41
CA VAL A 81 7.28 13.18 8.30
C VAL A 81 7.93 11.84 7.95
N SER A 82 7.35 10.73 8.41
CA SER A 82 7.90 9.40 8.15
C SER A 82 7.53 8.88 6.75
N TYR A 83 8.31 7.95 6.21
CA TYR A 83 7.98 7.30 4.93
C TYR A 83 6.57 6.67 4.95
N PRO A 84 5.82 6.73 3.83
CA PRO A 84 4.53 6.07 3.69
C PRO A 84 4.64 4.57 3.92
N LYS A 85 3.75 4.00 4.75
CA LYS A 85 3.79 2.59 5.15
C LYS A 85 2.63 1.81 4.58
N TYR A 86 2.91 0.61 4.10
CA TYR A 86 1.92 -0.38 3.74
C TYR A 86 2.03 -1.59 4.68
N TYR A 87 0.89 -2.26 4.86
CA TYR A 87 0.81 -3.44 5.71
C TYR A 87 0.24 -4.57 4.88
N LEU A 88 0.96 -5.68 4.85
CA LEU A 88 0.68 -6.79 3.96
C LEU A 88 0.59 -8.08 4.77
N TRP A 89 -0.30 -8.97 4.36
CA TRP A 89 -0.25 -10.37 4.73
C TRP A 89 0.47 -11.11 3.62
N VAL A 90 1.59 -11.76 3.92
CA VAL A 90 2.41 -12.45 2.92
C VAL A 90 2.38 -13.95 3.14
N THR A 91 2.41 -14.70 2.05
CA THR A 91 2.62 -16.15 2.03
C THR A 91 3.84 -16.45 1.15
N VAL A 92 4.84 -17.12 1.70
CA VAL A 92 6.13 -17.37 1.07
C VAL A 92 6.28 -18.85 0.75
N PHE A 93 6.62 -19.15 -0.50
CA PHE A 93 6.78 -20.50 -1.01
C PHE A 93 8.22 -20.72 -1.48
N VAL A 94 8.73 -21.93 -1.26
CA VAL A 94 9.97 -22.45 -1.85
C VAL A 94 9.62 -23.76 -2.55
N ASN A 95 9.92 -23.88 -3.84
CA ASN A 95 9.58 -25.06 -4.64
C ASN A 95 8.10 -25.48 -4.49
N LYS A 96 7.18 -24.49 -4.58
CA LYS A 96 5.72 -24.66 -4.38
C LYS A 96 5.27 -25.11 -2.99
N LYS A 97 6.19 -25.33 -2.04
CA LYS A 97 5.87 -25.62 -0.64
C LYS A 97 5.81 -24.31 0.16
N MET A 98 4.72 -24.10 0.88
CA MET A 98 4.60 -22.96 1.79
C MET A 98 5.61 -23.10 2.92
N MET A 99 6.51 -22.13 3.04
CA MET A 99 7.56 -22.11 4.06
C MET A 99 7.19 -21.26 5.26
N THR A 100 6.58 -20.10 5.00
CA THR A 100 6.12 -19.20 6.06
C THR A 100 4.97 -18.32 5.54
N GLN A 101 4.24 -17.75 6.48
CA GLN A 101 3.18 -16.80 6.25
C GLN A 101 3.17 -15.82 7.41
N GLY A 102 2.77 -14.57 7.21
CA GLY A 102 2.68 -13.61 8.30
C GLY A 102 2.38 -12.18 7.88
N ALA A 103 2.45 -11.26 8.83
CA ALA A 103 2.23 -9.84 8.62
C ALA A 103 3.56 -9.11 8.38
N VAL A 104 3.58 -8.22 7.39
CA VAL A 104 4.75 -7.41 7.02
C VAL A 104 4.38 -5.93 7.06
N ARG A 105 5.27 -5.11 7.62
CA ARG A 105 5.25 -3.65 7.47
C ARG A 105 6.33 -3.26 6.45
N VAL A 106 5.93 -2.50 5.42
CA VAL A 106 6.87 -1.99 4.40
C VAL A 106 6.78 -0.47 4.31
N ALA A 107 7.90 0.18 4.06
CA ALA A 107 7.99 1.63 3.81
C ALA A 107 8.29 1.88 2.32
N ALA A 108 7.52 2.73 1.66
CA ALA A 108 7.82 3.19 0.31
C ALA A 108 8.89 4.28 0.37
N VAL A 109 9.98 4.13 -0.38
CA VAL A 109 11.15 5.01 -0.32
C VAL A 109 11.49 5.53 -1.72
N ASP A 110 11.49 6.86 -1.86
CA ASP A 110 11.97 7.61 -3.04
C ASP A 110 11.39 7.13 -4.39
N LYS A 111 10.18 6.54 -4.40
CA LYS A 111 9.55 5.91 -5.58
C LYS A 111 10.31 4.73 -6.18
N LYS A 112 11.37 4.26 -5.53
CA LYS A 112 12.32 3.29 -6.12
C LYS A 112 12.24 1.92 -5.51
N ARG A 113 11.85 1.83 -4.25
CA ARG A 113 11.83 0.57 -3.49
C ARG A 113 10.85 0.59 -2.33
N PHE A 114 10.60 -0.60 -1.81
CA PHE A 114 9.94 -0.84 -0.54
C PHE A 114 10.94 -1.46 0.45
N ASP A 115 11.17 -0.77 1.56
CA ASP A 115 11.99 -1.31 2.65
C ASP A 115 11.08 -2.12 3.59
N ILE A 116 11.39 -3.40 3.77
CA ILE A 116 10.70 -4.27 4.73
C ILE A 116 11.23 -3.92 6.12
N THR A 117 10.41 -3.27 6.94
CA THR A 117 10.85 -2.83 8.27
C THR A 117 10.57 -3.89 9.32
N ASP A 118 9.49 -4.66 9.18
CA ASP A 118 9.06 -5.65 10.17
C ASP A 118 8.37 -6.82 9.49
N PHE A 119 8.62 -8.02 10.01
CA PHE A 119 7.90 -9.23 9.65
C PHE A 119 7.64 -10.09 10.89
N LEU A 120 6.37 -10.37 11.16
CA LEU A 120 5.94 -11.32 12.18
C LEU A 120 5.28 -12.52 11.50
N SER A 121 5.90 -13.70 11.62
CA SER A 121 5.34 -14.95 11.10
C SER A 121 4.11 -15.38 11.90
N VAL A 122 3.23 -16.20 11.31
CA VAL A 122 2.09 -16.82 12.00
C VAL A 122 2.55 -17.58 13.26
N SER A 123 3.72 -18.23 13.23
CA SER A 123 4.28 -18.89 14.40
C SER A 123 4.66 -17.93 15.52
N GLU A 124 5.22 -16.77 15.18
CA GLU A 124 5.56 -15.72 16.16
C GLU A 124 4.28 -15.07 16.70
N LEU A 125 3.36 -14.70 15.81
CA LEU A 125 2.08 -14.07 16.13
C LEU A 125 1.19 -14.93 17.05
N ARG A 126 1.27 -16.26 16.93
CA ARG A 126 0.55 -17.18 17.82
C ARG A 126 1.22 -17.34 19.19
N LYS A 127 2.54 -17.21 19.26
CA LYS A 127 3.30 -17.30 20.51
C LYS A 127 3.25 -16.01 21.32
N SER A 128 3.26 -14.87 20.63
CA SER A 128 3.28 -13.53 21.20
C SER A 128 2.28 -12.62 20.49
N PRO A 129 0.97 -12.76 20.76
CA PRO A 129 -0.07 -11.92 20.16
C PRO A 129 0.13 -10.42 20.45
N GLU A 130 0.73 -10.07 21.58
CA GLU A 130 1.06 -8.70 21.99
C GLU A 130 2.02 -7.99 21.02
N ALA A 131 2.85 -8.74 20.28
CA ALA A 131 3.73 -8.18 19.27
C ALA A 131 2.96 -7.52 18.10
N ILE A 132 1.69 -7.88 17.91
CA ILE A 132 0.81 -7.22 16.95
C ILE A 132 0.65 -5.75 17.30
N ASP A 133 0.38 -5.46 18.57
CA ASP A 133 -0.01 -4.12 19.02
C ASP A 133 1.20 -3.18 19.14
N SER A 134 2.39 -3.73 19.37
CA SER A 134 3.64 -2.96 19.37
C SER A 134 4.17 -2.66 17.97
N THR A 135 3.84 -3.48 16.98
CA THR A 135 4.39 -3.37 15.61
C THR A 135 3.42 -2.69 14.65
N PHE A 136 2.12 -2.96 14.79
CA PHE A 136 1.10 -2.57 13.83
C PHE A 136 0.08 -1.61 14.45
N PRO A 137 -0.43 -0.64 13.66
CA PRO A 137 -1.56 0.18 14.10
C PRO A 137 -2.78 -0.69 14.42
N ILE A 138 -3.59 -0.25 15.38
CA ILE A 138 -4.79 -0.97 15.86
C ILE A 138 -5.67 -1.52 14.71
N PRO A 139 -6.03 -0.75 13.67
CA PRO A 139 -6.88 -1.27 12.59
C PRO A 139 -6.25 -2.42 11.80
N VAL A 140 -4.92 -2.42 11.67
CA VAL A 140 -4.17 -3.50 11.01
C VAL A 140 -4.09 -4.70 11.92
N GLY A 141 -3.88 -4.48 13.22
CA GLY A 141 -3.86 -5.53 14.24
C GLY A 141 -5.16 -6.33 14.29
N VAL A 142 -6.31 -5.67 14.19
CA VAL A 142 -7.63 -6.35 14.09
C VAL A 142 -7.64 -7.32 12.90
N LYS A 143 -7.25 -6.87 11.70
CA LYS A 143 -7.24 -7.73 10.51
C LYS A 143 -6.23 -8.88 10.61
N ILE A 144 -5.08 -8.67 11.26
CA ILE A 144 -4.10 -9.72 11.54
C ILE A 144 -4.73 -10.80 12.41
N ARG A 145 -5.42 -10.43 13.49
CA ARG A 145 -6.10 -11.38 14.39
C ARG A 145 -7.21 -12.16 13.66
N GLU A 146 -8.01 -11.50 12.83
CA GLU A 146 -9.01 -12.17 11.97
C GLU A 146 -8.35 -13.19 11.02
N ARG A 147 -7.22 -12.84 10.40
CA ARG A 147 -6.45 -13.74 9.52
C ARG A 147 -5.92 -14.95 10.27
N LEU A 148 -5.44 -14.78 11.51
CA LEU A 148 -4.93 -15.87 12.34
C LEU A 148 -6.02 -16.88 12.69
N GLN A 149 -7.25 -16.41 12.98
CA GLN A 149 -8.40 -17.27 13.25
C GLN A 149 -8.76 -18.12 12.02
N ARG A 150 -8.83 -17.51 10.83
CA ARG A 150 -9.11 -18.22 9.56
C ARG A 150 -8.03 -19.25 9.18
N SER A 151 -6.78 -18.97 9.52
CA SER A 151 -5.64 -19.87 9.23
C SER A 151 -5.51 -21.03 10.23
N GLY A 152 -6.31 -21.02 11.31
CA GLY A 152 -6.40 -22.11 12.29
C GLY A 152 -7.44 -23.17 11.91
N THR A 153 -8.51 -22.78 11.22
CA THR A 153 -9.62 -23.66 10.85
C THR A 153 -9.38 -24.51 9.58
N THR A 154 -8.32 -24.25 8.81
CA THR A 154 -8.01 -25.02 7.58
C THR A 154 -7.34 -26.38 7.84
N LYS A 155 -7.24 -26.83 9.09
CA LYS A 155 -6.85 -28.21 9.45
C LYS A 155 -8.08 -29.03 9.85
N GLN A 156 -9.05 -29.20 8.96
CA GLN A 156 -10.08 -30.23 9.06
C GLN A 156 -10.77 -30.39 7.71
N LYS A 157 -10.16 -31.19 6.83
CA LYS A 157 -10.83 -32.04 5.84
C LYS A 157 -9.81 -32.98 5.21
#